data_AF-A0A7X1I7P2-F1
#
_entry.id   AF-A0A7X1I7P2-F1
#
_cell.length_a   1.000
_cell.length_b   1.000
_cell.length_c   1.000
_cell.angle_alpha   90.00
_cell.angle_beta   90.00
_cell.angle_gamma   90.00
#
_symmetry.space_group_name_H-M   'P 1'
#
loop_
_entity.id
_entity.type
_entity.pdbx_description
1 polymer ?
#
loop_
_entity_poly.entity_id
_entity_poly.type
_entity_poly.pdbx_seq_one_letter_code
_entity_poly.pdbx_strand_id
1 'polypeptide(L)' 'MFNGTPEELRQRQAQARELAEQAAAILDQIDALGMGEGVGQLHLPNVGVLRKRPGQGWVITER' A
#
# COMPACT_ATOMS: atom_id res chain seq x y z
N MET A 1 -18.25 -5.92 8.42
CA MET A 1 -17.52 -6.24 9.66
C MET A 1 -16.65 -7.45 9.41
N PHE A 2 -15.45 -7.49 9.99
CA PHE A 2 -14.60 -8.67 9.99
C PHE A 2 -15.05 -9.60 11.13
N ASN A 3 -15.35 -10.86 10.82
CA ASN A 3 -15.93 -11.82 11.78
C ASN A 3 -14.88 -12.76 12.40
N GLY A 4 -13.59 -12.47 12.21
CA GLY A 4 -12.49 -13.27 12.77
C GLY A 4 -11.99 -12.74 14.12
N THR A 5 -11.02 -13.44 14.69
CA THR A 5 -10.36 -13.05 15.93
C THR A 5 -9.49 -11.80 15.74
N PRO A 6 -9.15 -11.08 16.81
CA PRO A 6 -8.19 -9.97 16.73
C PRO A 6 -6.83 -10.36 16.12
N GLU A 7 -6.42 -11.61 16.29
CA GLU A 7 -5.19 -12.15 15.70
C GLU A 7 -5.30 -12.31 14.18
N GLU A 8 -6.40 -12.86 13.70
CA GLU A 8 -6.67 -12.98 12.26
C GLU A 8 -6.80 -11.61 11.60
N LEU A 9 -7.33 -10.62 12.32
CA LEU A 9 -7.38 -9.23 11.84
C LEU A 9 -5.97 -8.66 11.68
N ARG A 10 -5.09 -8.85 12.68
CA ARG A 10 -3.69 -8.40 12.63
C ARG A 10 -2.92 -9.07 11.50
N GLN A 11 -3.11 -10.37 11.30
CA GLN A 11 -2.47 -11.09 10.18
C GLN A 11 -2.91 -10.55 8.84
N ARG A 12 -4.23 -10.30 8.66
CA ARG A 12 -4.73 -9.69 7.43
C ARG A 12 -4.22 -8.27 7.20
N GLN A 13 -4.10 -7.47 8.26
CA GLN A 13 -3.51 -6.12 8.18
C GLN A 13 -2.04 -6.19 7.76
N ALA A 14 -1.26 -7.10 8.34
CA ALA A 14 0.14 -7.32 7.97
C ALA A 14 0.26 -7.77 6.50
N GLN A 15 -0.55 -8.73 6.07
CA GLN A 15 -0.57 -9.20 4.68
C GLN A 15 -0.99 -8.10 3.70
N ALA A 16 -1.99 -7.29 4.06
CA ALA A 16 -2.43 -6.16 3.24
C ALA A 16 -1.32 -5.11 3.10
N ARG A 17 -0.56 -4.85 4.17
CA ARG A 17 0.59 -3.96 4.14
C ARG A 17 1.70 -4.48 3.24
N GLU A 18 2.05 -5.75 3.35
CA GLU A 18 3.08 -6.38 2.53
C GLU A 18 2.74 -6.32 1.03
N LEU A 19 1.49 -6.63 0.67
CA LEU A 19 1.01 -6.52 -0.71
C LEU A 19 1.04 -5.08 -1.22
N ALA A 20 0.74 -4.11 -0.36
CA ALA A 20 0.79 -2.69 -0.71
C ALA A 20 2.22 -2.23 -1.02
N GLU A 21 3.18 -2.66 -0.20
CA GLU A 21 4.60 -2.37 -0.38
C GLU A 21 5.13 -3.02 -1.67
N GLN A 22 4.72 -4.25 -1.99
CA GLN A 22 5.03 -4.91 -3.26
C GLN A 22 4.44 -4.17 -4.47
N ALA A 23 3.18 -3.70 -4.37
CA ALA A 23 2.55 -2.93 -5.44
C ALA A 23 3.27 -1.59 -5.69
N ALA A 24 3.70 -0.89 -4.62
CA ALA A 24 4.53 0.30 -4.73
C ALA A 24 5.83 0.02 -5.49
N ALA A 25 6.53 -1.06 -5.13
CA ALA A 25 7.78 -1.44 -5.78
C ALA A 25 7.60 -1.76 -7.28
N ILE A 26 6.48 -2.37 -7.67
CA ILE A 26 6.16 -2.62 -9.09
C ILE A 26 5.90 -1.30 -9.82
N LEU A 27 5.13 -0.39 -9.21
CA LEU A 27 4.84 0.92 -9.80
C LEU A 27 6.10 1.77 -9.98
N ASP A 28 7.04 1.69 -9.03
CA ASP A 28 8.34 2.36 -9.15
C ASP A 28 9.21 1.75 -10.27
N GLN A 29 9.16 0.43 -10.47
CA GLN A 29 9.84 -0.22 -11.60
C GLN A 29 9.24 0.19 -12.95
N ILE A 30 7.91 0.32 -13.05
CA ILE A 30 7.24 0.80 -14.26
C ILE A 30 7.65 2.25 -14.57
N ASP A 31 7.73 3.10 -13.55
CA ASP A 31 8.19 4.49 -13.67
C ASP A 31 9.66 4.55 -14.15
N ALA A 32 10.53 3.72 -13.57
CA ALA A 32 11.94 3.62 -13.96
C ALA A 32 12.14 3.17 -15.43
N LEU A 33 11.18 2.45 -16.00
CA LEU A 33 11.17 2.07 -17.42
C LEU A 33 10.72 3.21 -18.35
N GLY A 34 10.39 4.39 -17.80
CA GLY A 34 9.94 5.55 -18.57
C GLY A 34 8.53 5.40 -19.15
N MET A 35 7.75 4.45 -18.63
CA MET A 35 6.38 4.18 -19.10
C MET A 35 5.32 5.12 -18.50
N GLY A 36 5.75 6.09 -17.69
CA GLY A 36 4.91 7.11 -17.07
C GLY A 36 5.02 7.10 -15.56
N GLU A 37 4.72 8.24 -14.93
CA GLU A 37 4.77 8.37 -13.48
C GLU A 37 3.76 7.42 -12.84
N GLY A 38 4.25 6.48 -12.02
CA GLY A 38 3.39 5.57 -11.28
C GLY A 38 2.58 6.34 -10.24
N VAL A 39 1.37 6.78 -10.59
CA VAL A 39 0.47 7.52 -9.69
C VAL A 39 -0.64 6.60 -9.16
N GLY A 40 -1.04 6.78 -7.91
CA GLY A 40 -2.11 5.97 -7.35
C GLY A 40 -2.34 6.16 -5.86
N GLN A 41 -3.51 5.70 -5.42
CA GLN A 41 -3.92 5.61 -4.03
C GLN A 41 -4.48 4.21 -3.77
N LEU A 42 -3.85 3.45 -2.87
CA LEU A 42 -4.36 2.17 -2.43
C LEU A 42 -4.96 2.31 -1.03
N HIS A 43 -6.25 2.05 -0.92
CA HIS A 43 -6.93 1.94 0.37
C HIS A 43 -6.66 0.58 0.99
N LEU A 44 -6.05 0.59 2.17
CA LEU A 44 -5.79 -0.58 2.99
C LEU A 44 -6.74 -0.55 4.19
N PRO A 45 -7.85 -1.30 4.17
CA PRO A 45 -8.82 -1.30 5.25
C PRO A 45 -8.15 -1.59 6.59
N ASN A 46 -8.41 -0.74 7.59
CA ASN A 46 -7.84 -0.84 8.94
C ASN A 46 -6.32 -0.69 9.04
N VAL A 47 -5.63 -0.27 7.97
CA VAL A 47 -4.18 0.05 7.98
C VAL A 47 -3.98 1.52 7.61
N GLY A 48 -4.64 1.97 6.54
CA GLY A 48 -4.52 3.35 6.09
C GLY A 48 -4.56 3.47 4.58
N VAL A 49 -3.87 4.50 4.08
CA VAL A 49 -3.82 4.82 2.66
C VAL A 49 -2.38 4.86 2.20
N LEU A 50 -2.02 3.99 1.26
CA LEU A 50 -0.75 4.09 0.53
C LEU A 50 -0.94 5.08 -0.63
N ARG A 51 -0.12 6.13 -0.66
CA ARG A 51 -0.11 7.12 -1.76
C ARG A 51 1.32 7.50 -2.13
N LYS A 52 1.55 7.77 -3.40
CA LYS A 52 2.82 8.37 -3.84
C LYS A 52 2.84 9.85 -3.44
N ARG A 53 3.89 10.28 -2.74
CA ARG A 53 4.14 11.68 -2.38
C ARG A 53 5.37 12.18 -3.16
N PRO A 54 5.27 13.34 -3.83
CA PRO A 54 6.42 13.94 -4.52
C PRO A 54 7.61 14.12 -3.56
N GLY A 55 8.78 13.65 -3.97
CA GLY A 55 10.02 13.73 -3.19
C GLY A 55 10.11 12.81 -1.97
N GLN A 56 9.07 12.02 -1.66
CA GLN A 56 9.04 11.11 -0.51
C GLN A 56 8.79 9.64 -0.90
N GLY A 57 8.34 9.38 -2.13
CA GLY A 57 8.00 8.04 -2.60
C GLY A 57 6.62 7.57 -2.11
N TRP A 58 6.40 6.26 -2.06
CA TRP A 58 5.17 5.67 -1.55
C TRP A 58 5.12 5.72 -0.02
N VAL A 59 4.08 6.35 0.53
CA VAL A 59 3.92 6.53 1.98
C VAL A 59 2.56 6.01 2.41
N ILE A 60 2.56 5.14 3.44
CA ILE A 60 1.34 4.73 4.14
C ILE A 60 0.99 5.83 5.15
N THR A 61 -0.23 6.33 5.06
CA THR A 61 -0.78 7.28 6.05
C THR A 61 -1.89 6.57 6.83
N GLU A 62 -1.67 6.36 8.13
CA GLU A 62 -2.67 5.82 9.05
C GLU A 62 -3.80 6.85 9.26
N ARG A 63 -5.02 6.39 9.50
CA ARG A 63 -6.22 7.24 9.62
C ARG A 63 -6.56 7.52 11.07
#